data_AF-Q834Z6-F1
#
_entry.id   AF-Q834Z6-F1
#
_cell.length_a   1.000
_cell.length_b   1.000
_cell.length_c   1.000
_cell.angle_alpha   90.00
_cell.angle_beta   90.00
_cell.angle_gamma   90.00
#
_symmetry.space_group_name_H-M   'P 1'
#
loop_
_entity.id
_entity.type
_entity.pdbx_description
1 polymer ?
#
loop_
_entity_poly.entity_id
_entity_poly.type
_entity_poly.pdbx_seq_one_letter_code
_entity_poly.pdbx_strand_id
1 'polypeptide(L)'
;MKFTKELPVWLAPGIKPPESLTSDGWKASQKPPADYFNWFFSRTHGALKELQDSATHIEDFNAHKSNISNPHAVTATQVGLGNVLNQKQATKSEFDAHDQDNIRHITDVERNSWNGKAEKNHTQPWSTITGIPDSTITKKGIVKLTDSVTSTDILTAATPNSVKQVNDNANAAMASASSVNDNLTSHKIDYKNPHKVTSAQVGSYSKTETDNLFINKSDAENGLLVRKSIEITDLNNAKEPGIYSIPATGVENKPLPNSGSLFVSKDPGGVRQLFQTERTIVIRQFGGIPSKWTDWKEVAFKPNVVNLTEPQRIGGTKEFADIPLVNGTEIALKEDIFFYQKTGLDEVQADYKASFREETNMFLTREGNRVDAYLRVNVVDVTKLKTAFVPIFQIPDGFKIDLSMRESFWNVPLTVTQYTYPQGNYGALYEMNVKGIRFGSDRLGNHYLYGSWHTNDPKPDAKFKYMLYVNLYNLSEGRDFVSGSYKGEIYYVAVEIDGQLGEKLKVSDGFYKYTVGTKINKASQNAWVIGYDQSGTEVTRSKIKIL
;
A
#
# COMPACT_ATOMS: atom_id res chain seq x y z
N MET A 1 -18.49 27.60 59.91
CA MET A 1 -18.16 26.21 59.52
C MET A 1 -16.85 25.85 60.19
N LYS A 2 -16.73 24.67 60.82
CA LYS A 2 -15.47 24.26 61.47
C LYS A 2 -14.57 23.61 60.42
N PHE A 3 -13.36 24.14 60.21
CA PHE A 3 -12.37 23.49 59.36
C PHE A 3 -11.92 22.18 60.02
N THR A 4 -11.89 21.07 59.28
CA THR A 4 -11.64 19.70 59.81
C THR A 4 -10.37 19.05 59.28
N LYS A 5 -9.61 19.72 58.41
CA LYS A 5 -8.37 19.23 57.80
C LYS A 5 -7.16 19.92 58.44
N GLU A 6 -6.15 19.14 58.81
CA GLU A 6 -4.88 19.65 59.31
C GLU A 6 -4.16 20.48 58.23
N LEU A 7 -3.56 21.59 58.65
CA LEU A 7 -2.80 22.46 57.74
C LEU A 7 -1.40 21.88 57.49
N PRO A 8 -0.89 21.94 56.25
CA PRO A 8 0.53 21.68 56.01
C PRO A 8 1.37 22.72 56.77
N VAL A 9 2.31 22.24 57.59
CA VAL A 9 3.15 23.09 58.45
C VAL A 9 4.49 23.36 57.77
N TRP A 10 4.80 24.64 57.54
CA TRP A 10 6.09 25.08 57.00
C TRP A 10 6.58 26.32 57.75
N LEU A 11 7.58 26.16 58.61
CA LEU A 11 8.03 27.22 59.54
C LEU A 11 9.30 27.93 59.08
N ALA A 12 9.98 27.44 58.04
CA ALA A 12 11.16 28.11 57.50
C ALA A 12 10.76 29.44 56.83
N PRO A 13 11.24 30.60 57.31
CA PRO A 13 10.71 31.91 56.88
C PRO A 13 11.08 32.27 55.44
N GLY A 14 12.21 31.76 54.94
CA GLY A 14 12.71 32.06 53.59
C GLY A 14 13.00 33.54 53.33
N ILE A 15 13.26 33.87 52.06
CA ILE A 15 13.49 35.24 51.58
C ILE A 15 12.48 35.53 50.48
N LYS A 16 11.84 36.70 50.56
CA LYS A 16 10.90 37.16 49.53
C LYS A 16 11.63 37.29 48.18
N PRO A 17 11.12 36.68 47.10
CA PRO A 17 11.69 36.90 45.78
C PRO A 17 11.64 38.39 45.38
N PRO A 18 12.63 38.90 44.62
CA PRO A 18 12.59 40.26 44.08
C PRO A 18 11.36 40.46 43.19
N GLU A 19 10.93 41.72 43.06
CA GLU A 19 9.68 42.10 42.39
C GLU A 19 9.58 41.54 40.96
N SER A 20 10.68 41.55 40.22
CA SER A 20 10.78 41.01 38.87
C SER A 20 10.42 39.53 38.77
N LEU A 21 10.68 38.71 39.80
CA LEU A 21 10.31 37.30 39.82
C LEU A 21 8.87 37.08 40.29
N THR A 22 8.34 37.96 41.14
CA THR A 22 6.92 37.91 41.53
C THR A 22 5.98 38.40 40.43
N SER A 23 6.47 39.25 39.50
CA SER A 23 5.69 39.71 38.34
C SER A 23 5.85 38.82 37.11
N ASP A 24 7.09 38.43 36.76
CA ASP A 24 7.39 37.86 35.45
C ASP A 24 7.53 36.32 35.48
N GLY A 25 7.51 35.74 36.68
CA GLY A 25 7.66 34.31 36.93
C GLY A 25 9.05 33.75 36.61
N TRP A 26 9.25 32.47 36.96
CA TRP A 26 10.48 31.74 36.68
C TRP A 26 10.65 31.50 35.18
N LYS A 27 11.84 31.78 34.63
CA LYS A 27 12.14 31.51 33.22
C LYS A 27 12.67 30.09 33.02
N ALA A 28 12.57 29.59 31.79
CA ALA A 28 13.07 28.26 31.44
C ALA A 28 14.57 28.12 31.78
N SER A 29 14.94 26.99 32.38
CA SER A 29 16.30 26.68 32.88
C SER A 29 16.79 27.48 34.09
N GLN A 30 15.96 28.34 34.69
CA GLN A 30 16.27 29.00 35.96
C GLN A 30 16.06 28.03 37.13
N LYS A 31 17.01 27.97 38.07
CA LYS A 31 16.89 27.19 39.31
C LYS A 31 16.59 28.13 40.49
N PRO A 32 15.34 28.19 40.98
CA PRO A 32 14.98 29.01 42.13
C PRO A 32 15.80 28.66 43.37
N PRO A 33 16.26 29.66 44.15
CA PRO A 33 16.80 29.40 45.49
C PRO A 33 15.74 28.78 46.40
N ALA A 34 16.15 27.84 47.26
CA ALA A 34 15.25 27.19 48.22
C ALA A 34 14.57 28.19 49.18
N ASP A 35 15.25 29.30 49.50
CA ASP A 35 14.70 30.35 50.36
C ASP A 35 13.45 31.03 49.80
N TYR A 36 13.30 31.06 48.47
CA TYR A 36 12.12 31.68 47.85
C TYR A 36 10.89 30.78 47.98
N PHE A 37 11.10 29.46 47.91
CA PHE A 37 10.06 28.48 48.20
C PHE A 37 9.70 28.46 49.68
N ASN A 38 10.70 28.53 50.58
CA ASN A 38 10.46 28.66 52.02
C ASN A 38 9.57 29.87 52.36
N TRP A 39 9.82 31.01 51.69
CA TRP A 39 9.00 32.21 51.87
C TRP A 39 7.55 32.01 51.42
N PHE A 40 7.34 31.40 50.25
CA PHE A 40 5.99 31.13 49.75
C PHE A 40 5.21 30.16 50.65
N PHE A 41 5.84 29.05 51.06
CA PHE A 41 5.17 28.03 51.87
C PHE A 41 4.87 28.51 53.30
N SER A 42 5.80 29.23 53.93
CA SER A 42 5.56 29.75 55.29
C SER A 42 4.47 30.82 55.34
N ARG A 43 4.40 31.72 54.34
CA ARG A 43 3.34 32.73 54.27
C ARG A 43 1.98 32.11 53.98
N THR A 44 1.93 31.10 53.11
CA THR A 44 0.69 30.37 52.81
C THR A 44 0.18 29.63 54.06
N HIS A 45 1.07 28.96 54.80
CA HIS A 45 0.72 28.33 56.08
C HIS A 45 0.15 29.35 57.08
N GLY A 46 0.84 30.49 57.28
CA GLY A 46 0.41 31.52 58.22
C GLY A 46 -0.96 32.12 57.89
N ALA A 47 -1.21 32.44 56.62
CA ALA A 47 -2.49 33.00 56.18
C ALA A 47 -3.66 32.00 56.37
N LEU A 48 -3.43 30.72 56.09
CA LEU A 48 -4.46 29.69 56.30
C LEU A 48 -4.74 29.47 57.80
N LYS A 49 -3.72 29.54 58.65
CA LYS A 49 -3.88 29.43 60.10
C LYS A 49 -4.70 30.60 60.67
N GLU A 50 -4.39 31.83 60.27
CA GLU A 50 -5.12 33.03 60.69
C GLU A 50 -6.61 32.95 60.31
N LEU A 51 -6.92 32.42 59.12
CA LEU A 51 -8.29 32.24 58.65
C LEU A 51 -9.03 31.15 59.43
N GLN A 52 -8.36 30.05 59.80
CA GLN A 52 -8.95 29.02 60.67
C GLN A 52 -9.21 29.53 62.09
N ASP A 53 -8.27 30.29 62.68
CA ASP A 53 -8.40 30.84 64.03
C ASP A 53 -9.54 31.90 64.08
N SER A 54 -9.58 32.82 63.12
CA SER A 54 -10.56 33.92 63.06
C SER A 54 -11.99 33.48 62.72
N ALA A 55 -12.17 32.28 62.16
CA ALA A 55 -13.49 31.77 61.78
C ALA A 55 -14.30 31.20 62.97
N THR A 56 -13.78 31.25 64.19
CA THR A 56 -14.38 30.64 65.39
C THR A 56 -15.01 31.63 66.38
N HIS A 57 -15.81 32.60 65.92
CA HIS A 57 -16.63 33.45 66.81
C HIS A 57 -18.03 32.85 67.12
N ILE A 58 -18.08 31.60 67.59
CA ILE A 58 -19.32 30.98 68.10
C ILE A 58 -19.64 31.47 69.54
N GLU A 59 -18.62 31.89 70.29
CA GLU A 59 -18.77 32.30 71.70
C GLU A 59 -19.47 33.66 71.82
N ASP A 60 -19.13 34.64 70.99
CA ASP A 60 -19.74 35.99 71.02
C ASP A 60 -21.24 35.97 70.67
N PHE A 61 -21.65 35.13 69.72
CA PHE A 61 -23.06 34.98 69.35
C PHE A 61 -23.88 34.31 70.45
N ASN A 62 -23.33 33.27 71.10
CA ASN A 62 -24.00 32.59 72.21
C ASN A 62 -24.09 33.48 73.46
N ALA A 63 -23.06 34.28 73.74
CA ALA A 63 -23.09 35.28 74.80
C ALA A 63 -24.22 36.29 74.58
N HIS A 64 -24.36 36.83 73.36
CA HIS A 64 -25.45 37.76 73.05
C HIS A 64 -26.85 37.12 73.18
N LYS A 65 -27.04 35.89 72.67
CA LYS A 65 -28.31 35.17 72.75
C LYS A 65 -28.76 34.90 74.20
N SER A 66 -27.81 34.72 75.12
CA SER A 66 -28.10 34.46 76.55
C SER A 66 -28.31 35.73 77.39
N ASN A 67 -28.06 36.92 76.84
CA ASN A 67 -28.13 38.17 77.57
C ASN A 67 -29.56 38.77 77.60
N ILE A 68 -30.30 38.52 78.68
CA ILE A 68 -31.62 39.11 78.94
C ILE A 68 -31.56 40.46 79.68
N SER A 69 -30.37 41.00 79.97
CA SER A 69 -30.29 42.24 80.78
C SER A 69 -30.49 43.54 79.98
N ASN A 70 -30.53 43.49 78.64
CA ASN A 70 -30.63 44.69 77.80
C ASN A 70 -31.09 44.43 76.33
N PRO A 71 -32.33 44.77 75.91
CA PRO A 71 -33.55 44.94 76.69
C PRO A 71 -34.57 43.84 76.29
N HIS A 72 -34.53 42.71 76.97
CA HIS A 72 -35.62 41.71 76.92
C HIS A 72 -35.99 41.35 78.36
N ALA A 73 -37.30 41.32 78.70
CA ALA A 73 -37.80 41.09 80.07
C ALA A 73 -37.54 42.23 81.10
N VAL A 74 -37.87 43.48 80.73
CA VAL A 74 -37.84 44.63 81.65
C VAL A 74 -38.81 44.48 82.83
N THR A 75 -38.31 44.66 84.05
CA THR A 75 -39.07 44.61 85.31
C THR A 75 -39.48 46.00 85.80
N ALA A 76 -40.48 46.09 86.70
CA ALA A 76 -40.89 47.37 87.31
C ALA A 76 -39.73 48.11 88.01
N THR A 77 -38.74 47.38 88.51
CA THR A 77 -37.50 47.94 89.06
C THR A 77 -36.60 48.55 87.97
N GLN A 78 -36.45 47.90 86.80
CA GLN A 78 -35.63 48.39 85.69
C GLN A 78 -36.11 49.74 85.11
N VAL A 79 -37.37 50.09 85.30
CA VAL A 79 -37.94 51.39 84.89
C VAL A 79 -38.18 52.35 86.07
N GLY A 80 -37.67 52.03 87.26
CA GLY A 80 -37.77 52.90 88.45
C GLY A 80 -39.15 52.97 89.11
N LEU A 81 -40.06 52.04 88.80
CA LEU A 81 -41.45 52.00 89.29
C LEU A 81 -41.67 50.94 90.39
N GLY A 82 -40.60 50.38 90.96
CA GLY A 82 -40.66 49.26 91.91
C GLY A 82 -41.44 49.54 93.22
N ASN A 83 -41.65 50.81 93.60
CA ASN A 83 -42.36 51.19 94.82
C ASN A 83 -43.83 51.59 94.59
N VAL A 84 -44.34 51.48 93.36
CA VAL A 84 -45.71 51.88 93.02
C VAL A 84 -46.68 50.72 93.29
N LEU A 85 -47.63 50.92 94.21
CA LEU A 85 -48.72 49.97 94.50
C LEU A 85 -49.84 50.09 93.45
N ASN A 86 -50.35 48.96 92.94
CA ASN A 86 -51.43 48.94 91.94
C ASN A 86 -52.82 49.07 92.58
N GLN A 87 -53.24 50.29 92.95
CA GLN A 87 -54.64 50.60 93.36
C GLN A 87 -55.12 51.97 92.81
N LYS A 88 -56.43 52.08 92.54
CA LYS A 88 -57.09 53.23 91.87
C LYS A 88 -57.59 54.30 92.87
N GLN A 89 -56.96 55.49 92.87
CA GLN A 89 -57.43 56.85 93.27
C GLN A 89 -58.25 57.05 94.58
N ALA A 90 -58.37 58.30 95.05
CA ALA A 90 -58.98 58.73 96.33
C ALA A 90 -60.39 58.17 96.60
N THR A 91 -60.78 58.10 97.88
CA THR A 91 -62.00 57.41 98.31
C THR A 91 -63.26 58.23 98.02
N LYS A 92 -64.40 57.55 97.74
CA LYS A 92 -65.68 58.22 97.41
C LYS A 92 -66.17 59.19 98.49
N SER A 93 -65.81 58.96 99.75
CA SER A 93 -66.18 59.83 100.87
C SER A 93 -65.52 61.21 100.81
N GLU A 94 -64.28 61.29 100.29
CA GLU A 94 -63.53 62.55 100.17
C GLU A 94 -63.97 63.34 98.92
N PHE A 95 -64.44 62.65 97.88
CA PHE A 95 -65.04 63.26 96.70
C PHE A 95 -66.43 63.85 97.01
N ASP A 96 -67.29 63.10 97.72
CA ASP A 96 -68.66 63.55 98.03
C ASP A 96 -68.67 64.71 99.06
N ALA A 97 -67.66 64.81 99.93
CA ALA A 97 -67.48 65.94 100.84
C ALA A 97 -67.13 67.26 100.12
N HIS A 98 -66.54 67.19 98.91
CA HIS A 98 -66.26 68.36 98.09
C HIS A 98 -67.47 68.79 97.23
N ASP A 99 -68.37 67.87 96.88
CA ASP A 99 -69.54 68.11 96.01
C ASP A 99 -70.70 68.85 96.71
N GLN A 100 -70.75 68.85 98.06
CA GLN A 100 -71.85 69.43 98.85
C GLN A 100 -71.57 70.83 99.45
N ASP A 101 -70.49 71.48 99.04
CA ASP A 101 -70.10 72.80 99.56
C ASP A 101 -70.62 73.92 98.65
N ASN A 102 -71.82 74.41 98.98
CA ASN A 102 -72.57 75.38 98.18
C ASN A 102 -72.19 76.86 98.39
N ILE A 103 -71.17 77.18 99.22
CA ILE A 103 -70.72 78.56 99.41
C ILE A 103 -69.18 78.60 99.47
N ARG A 104 -68.54 78.60 98.30
CA ARG A 104 -67.10 78.84 98.16
C ARG A 104 -66.79 80.03 97.26
N HIS A 105 -66.08 81.00 97.85
CA HIS A 105 -65.28 82.08 97.25
C HIS A 105 -65.93 83.41 96.84
N ILE A 106 -67.22 83.51 96.53
CA ILE A 106 -67.90 84.80 96.32
C ILE A 106 -69.38 84.71 96.69
N THR A 107 -69.97 85.80 97.18
CA THR A 107 -71.41 85.89 97.46
C THR A 107 -72.23 85.92 96.17
N ASP A 108 -73.53 85.57 96.23
CA ASP A 108 -74.42 85.60 95.06
C ASP A 108 -74.50 87.00 94.42
N VAL A 109 -74.26 88.06 95.20
CA VAL A 109 -74.20 89.45 94.71
C VAL A 109 -72.99 89.68 93.81
N GLU A 110 -71.81 89.22 94.21
CA GLU A 110 -70.56 89.38 93.44
C GLU A 110 -70.60 88.59 92.13
N ARG A 111 -71.24 87.40 92.15
CA ARG A 111 -71.40 86.54 90.97
C ARG A 111 -72.23 87.20 89.86
N ASN A 112 -73.34 87.84 90.22
CA ASN A 112 -74.21 88.51 89.24
C ASN A 112 -73.55 89.74 88.61
N SER A 113 -72.68 90.44 89.34
CA SER A 113 -71.93 91.59 88.81
C SER A 113 -70.87 91.19 87.77
N TRP A 114 -70.20 90.05 87.96
CA TRP A 114 -69.14 89.58 87.06
C TRP A 114 -69.68 89.02 85.73
N ASN A 115 -70.81 88.31 85.76
CA ASN A 115 -71.35 87.63 84.56
C ASN A 115 -71.91 88.60 83.49
N GLY A 116 -72.03 89.89 83.76
CA GLY A 116 -72.52 90.90 82.81
C GLY A 116 -71.45 91.60 81.94
N LYS A 117 -70.16 91.25 82.05
CA LYS A 117 -69.07 92.06 81.48
C LYS A 117 -68.45 91.60 80.13
N ALA A 118 -68.61 90.35 79.67
CA ALA A 118 -68.34 89.88 78.27
C ALA A 118 -68.43 88.34 78.12
N GLU A 119 -68.68 87.83 76.89
CA GLU A 119 -68.73 86.38 76.57
C GLU A 119 -67.35 85.71 76.40
N LYS A 120 -67.27 84.44 76.80
CA LYS A 120 -66.01 83.66 76.94
C LYS A 120 -65.50 83.00 75.64
N ASN A 121 -66.26 83.02 74.55
CA ASN A 121 -65.85 82.50 73.24
C ASN A 121 -66.31 83.47 72.13
N HIS A 122 -65.40 83.85 71.23
CA HIS A 122 -65.75 84.62 70.02
C HIS A 122 -65.03 84.01 68.80
N THR A 123 -65.64 84.10 67.62
CA THR A 123 -65.07 83.64 66.34
C THR A 123 -64.71 84.83 65.47
N GLN A 124 -63.48 84.89 64.95
CA GLN A 124 -63.04 85.88 63.97
C GLN A 124 -63.10 85.26 62.55
N PRO A 125 -63.70 85.93 61.55
CA PRO A 125 -63.59 85.49 60.17
C PRO A 125 -62.12 85.47 59.72
N TRP A 126 -61.70 84.46 58.95
CA TRP A 126 -60.31 84.36 58.46
C TRP A 126 -59.83 85.62 57.74
N SER A 127 -60.74 86.33 57.06
CA SER A 127 -60.46 87.57 56.34
C SER A 127 -60.03 88.75 57.23
N THR A 128 -60.25 88.71 58.56
CA THR A 128 -59.85 89.79 59.48
C THR A 128 -58.50 89.54 60.16
N ILE A 129 -57.87 88.39 59.93
CA ILE A 129 -56.56 88.04 60.50
C ILE A 129 -55.45 88.48 59.51
N THR A 130 -54.66 89.49 59.89
CA THR A 130 -53.58 90.05 59.05
C THR A 130 -52.20 89.79 59.65
N GLY A 131 -51.14 89.76 58.83
CA GLY A 131 -49.75 89.61 59.29
C GLY A 131 -49.27 88.18 59.57
N ILE A 132 -49.93 87.15 59.04
CA ILE A 132 -49.48 85.76 59.18
C ILE A 132 -48.29 85.50 58.25
N PRO A 133 -47.10 85.11 58.77
CA PRO A 133 -45.94 84.85 57.93
C PRO A 133 -46.03 83.49 57.22
N ASP A 134 -45.38 83.37 56.06
CA ASP A 134 -45.14 82.07 55.41
C ASP A 134 -44.23 81.19 56.28
N SER A 135 -44.46 79.88 56.23
CA SER A 135 -43.59 78.92 56.92
C SER A 135 -42.22 78.84 56.27
N THR A 136 -41.15 78.77 57.07
CA THR A 136 -39.79 78.47 56.61
C THR A 136 -39.22 77.28 57.37
N ILE A 137 -38.03 76.80 56.98
CA ILE A 137 -37.31 75.75 57.71
C ILE A 137 -36.89 76.16 59.14
N THR A 138 -37.02 77.45 59.51
CA THR A 138 -36.63 77.99 60.83
C THR A 138 -37.74 78.77 61.54
N LYS A 139 -38.87 79.07 60.88
CA LYS A 139 -39.98 79.86 61.43
C LYS A 139 -41.33 79.23 61.09
N LYS A 140 -42.21 79.11 62.10
CA LYS A 140 -43.58 78.62 61.91
C LYS A 140 -44.42 79.64 61.12
N GLY A 141 -45.24 79.14 60.20
CA GLY A 141 -46.15 79.93 59.36
C GLY A 141 -47.15 79.06 58.62
N ILE A 142 -47.81 79.59 57.60
CA ILE A 142 -48.71 78.83 56.71
C ILE A 142 -47.96 78.46 55.43
N VAL A 143 -48.20 77.27 54.88
CA VAL A 143 -47.63 76.80 53.60
C VAL A 143 -48.71 76.13 52.78
N LYS A 144 -48.69 76.34 51.46
CA LYS A 144 -49.60 75.67 50.52
C LYS A 144 -49.10 74.24 50.27
N LEU A 145 -50.00 73.27 50.32
CA LEU A 145 -49.67 71.87 50.05
C LEU A 145 -49.84 71.54 48.56
N THR A 146 -48.97 70.67 48.03
CA THR A 146 -49.07 70.13 46.66
C THR A 146 -49.09 68.61 46.67
N ASP A 147 -49.97 68.03 45.85
CA ASP A 147 -50.11 66.57 45.67
C ASP A 147 -49.47 66.06 44.37
N SER A 148 -48.77 66.93 43.64
CA SER A 148 -48.11 66.58 42.37
C SER A 148 -46.65 66.17 42.58
N VAL A 149 -46.24 65.08 41.95
CA VAL A 149 -44.82 64.62 41.89
C VAL A 149 -44.01 65.24 40.75
N THR A 150 -44.63 66.09 39.94
CA THR A 150 -43.98 66.79 38.81
C THR A 150 -43.96 68.32 38.99
N SER A 151 -44.42 68.82 40.14
CA SER A 151 -44.40 70.24 40.47
C SER A 151 -42.97 70.79 40.46
N THR A 152 -42.78 71.93 39.81
CA THR A 152 -41.53 72.71 39.88
C THR A 152 -41.59 73.82 40.93
N ASP A 153 -42.72 74.00 41.62
CA ASP A 153 -42.91 75.01 42.66
C ASP A 153 -42.24 74.61 43.97
N ILE A 154 -41.14 75.29 44.29
CA ILE A 154 -40.33 75.07 45.49
C ILE A 154 -40.90 75.75 46.76
N LEU A 155 -41.99 76.52 46.64
CA LEU A 155 -42.63 77.23 47.76
C LEU A 155 -43.79 76.44 48.39
N THR A 156 -44.09 75.25 47.87
CA THR A 156 -45.15 74.37 48.38
C THR A 156 -44.56 73.17 49.13
N ALA A 157 -45.29 72.67 50.14
CA ALA A 157 -44.90 71.47 50.85
C ALA A 157 -45.60 70.23 50.24
N ALA A 158 -44.86 69.13 50.11
CA ALA A 158 -45.39 67.87 49.62
C ALA A 158 -46.38 67.25 50.60
N THR A 159 -47.51 66.77 50.10
CA THR A 159 -48.46 65.94 50.85
C THR A 159 -47.89 64.54 51.11
N PRO A 160 -48.42 63.79 52.09
CA PRO A 160 -48.07 62.37 52.27
C PRO A 160 -48.29 61.51 51.01
N ASN A 161 -49.30 61.84 50.19
CA ASN A 161 -49.62 61.08 48.98
C ASN A 161 -48.59 61.30 47.86
N SER A 162 -48.13 62.53 47.61
CA SER A 162 -47.04 62.78 46.66
C SER A 162 -45.72 62.13 47.08
N VAL A 163 -45.39 62.14 48.38
CA VAL A 163 -44.21 61.41 48.92
C VAL A 163 -44.35 59.89 48.71
N LYS A 164 -45.54 59.32 48.98
CA LYS A 164 -45.81 57.90 48.72
C LYS A 164 -45.63 57.55 47.24
N GLN A 165 -46.16 58.38 46.34
CA GLN A 165 -46.08 58.14 44.91
C GLN A 165 -44.63 58.19 44.39
N VAL A 166 -43.79 59.09 44.90
CA VAL A 166 -42.35 59.10 44.59
C VAL A 166 -41.68 57.81 45.09
N ASN A 167 -41.99 57.38 46.31
CA ASN A 167 -41.41 56.15 46.87
C ASN A 167 -41.83 54.91 46.06
N ASP A 168 -43.10 54.81 45.66
CA ASP A 168 -43.60 53.73 44.82
C ASP A 168 -42.91 53.72 43.44
N ASN A 169 -42.74 54.90 42.81
CA ASN A 169 -42.02 55.03 41.55
C ASN A 169 -40.54 54.62 41.68
N ALA A 170 -39.87 55.01 42.77
CA ALA A 170 -38.50 54.61 43.05
C ALA A 170 -38.37 53.09 43.24
N ASN A 171 -39.28 52.48 43.98
CA ASN A 171 -39.33 51.02 44.16
C ASN A 171 -39.58 50.28 42.83
N ALA A 172 -40.48 50.78 41.98
CA ALA A 172 -40.72 50.22 40.65
C ALA A 172 -39.49 50.33 39.74
N ALA A 173 -38.76 51.45 39.80
CA ALA A 173 -37.51 51.63 39.06
C ALA A 173 -36.42 50.67 39.55
N MET A 174 -36.27 50.47 40.86
CA MET A 174 -35.31 49.50 41.43
C MET A 174 -35.64 48.05 41.03
N ALA A 175 -36.92 47.68 41.01
CA ALA A 175 -37.35 46.37 40.53
C ALA A 175 -37.02 46.17 39.05
N SER A 176 -37.26 47.19 38.22
CA SER A 176 -36.92 47.18 36.79
C SER A 176 -35.41 47.03 36.58
N ALA A 177 -34.60 47.78 37.33
CA ALA A 177 -33.13 47.69 37.27
C ALA A 177 -32.61 46.30 37.69
N SER A 178 -33.20 45.72 38.74
CA SER A 178 -32.87 44.36 39.18
C SER A 178 -33.18 43.33 38.11
N SER A 179 -34.36 43.42 37.47
CA SER A 179 -34.74 42.53 36.36
C SER A 179 -33.78 42.65 35.17
N VAL A 180 -33.34 43.86 34.82
CA VAL A 180 -32.32 44.07 33.78
C VAL A 180 -31.00 43.40 34.16
N ASN A 181 -30.57 43.51 35.42
CA ASN A 181 -29.36 42.86 35.89
C ASN A 181 -29.45 41.33 35.87
N ASP A 182 -30.61 40.76 36.22
CA ASP A 182 -30.87 39.32 36.15
C ASP A 182 -30.85 38.82 34.70
N ASN A 183 -31.45 39.56 33.77
CA ASN A 183 -31.40 39.28 32.34
C ASN A 183 -29.96 39.33 31.80
N LEU A 184 -29.17 40.32 32.22
CA LEU A 184 -27.77 40.43 31.82
C LEU A 184 -26.92 39.28 32.39
N THR A 185 -27.16 38.92 33.65
CA THR A 185 -26.49 37.79 34.30
C THR A 185 -26.84 36.48 33.60
N SER A 186 -28.11 36.29 33.26
CA SER A 186 -28.60 35.13 32.50
C SER A 186 -27.98 35.08 31.09
N HIS A 187 -27.92 36.22 30.40
CA HIS A 187 -27.29 36.31 29.08
C HIS A 187 -25.79 36.00 29.14
N LYS A 188 -25.07 36.47 30.18
CA LYS A 188 -23.62 36.25 30.36
C LYS A 188 -23.26 34.76 30.50
N ILE A 189 -24.18 33.94 31.01
CA ILE A 189 -23.99 32.49 31.18
C ILE A 189 -24.61 31.67 30.06
N ASP A 190 -25.40 32.28 29.16
CA ASP A 190 -25.98 31.61 28.01
C ASP A 190 -24.94 31.45 26.89
N TYR A 191 -24.38 30.24 26.81
CA TYR A 191 -23.48 29.82 25.74
C TYR A 191 -24.18 29.09 24.60
N LYS A 192 -25.51 29.17 24.50
CA LYS A 192 -26.22 28.76 23.29
C LYS A 192 -26.21 29.96 22.33
N ASN A 193 -25.92 29.68 21.05
CA ASN A 193 -25.84 30.62 19.92
C ASN A 193 -26.52 31.99 20.20
N PRO A 194 -25.77 33.11 20.30
CA PRO A 194 -24.53 33.40 19.56
C PRO A 194 -23.19 33.14 20.27
N HIS A 195 -23.15 32.84 21.57
CA HIS A 195 -21.87 32.65 22.26
C HIS A 195 -21.36 31.21 22.11
N LYS A 196 -20.07 31.02 21.79
CA LYS A 196 -19.40 29.70 21.70
C LYS A 196 -20.03 28.70 20.71
N VAL A 197 -20.44 29.17 19.53
CA VAL A 197 -20.95 28.31 18.46
C VAL A 197 -19.91 27.25 18.06
N THR A 198 -20.30 25.99 18.15
CA THR A 198 -19.49 24.83 17.77
C THR A 198 -19.73 24.47 16.30
N SER A 199 -18.77 23.76 15.69
CA SER A 199 -18.90 23.25 14.32
C SER A 199 -20.16 22.39 14.14
N ALA A 200 -20.53 21.60 15.16
CA ALA A 200 -21.77 20.82 15.20
C ALA A 200 -23.03 21.69 15.14
N GLN A 201 -23.04 22.86 15.81
CA GLN A 201 -24.19 23.77 15.81
C GLN A 201 -24.45 24.44 14.46
N VAL A 202 -23.44 24.54 13.59
CA VAL A 202 -23.53 25.14 12.24
C VAL A 202 -23.42 24.10 11.11
N GLY A 203 -23.42 22.80 11.44
CA GLY A 203 -23.30 21.73 10.44
C GLY A 203 -21.96 21.72 9.68
N SER A 204 -20.90 22.28 10.26
CA SER A 204 -19.56 22.28 9.70
C SER A 204 -18.73 21.13 10.27
N TYR A 205 -17.78 20.62 9.49
CA TYR A 205 -16.82 19.63 9.96
C TYR A 205 -15.83 20.25 10.96
N SER A 206 -15.43 19.49 11.96
CA SER A 206 -14.28 19.80 12.78
C SER A 206 -12.99 19.75 11.94
N LYS A 207 -11.91 20.30 12.49
CA LYS A 207 -10.58 20.20 11.87
C LYS A 207 -10.18 18.74 11.63
N THR A 208 -10.38 17.88 12.62
CA THR A 208 -10.05 16.45 12.52
C THR A 208 -10.90 15.71 11.48
N GLU A 209 -12.19 16.02 11.40
CA GLU A 209 -13.04 15.45 10.33
C GLU A 209 -12.59 15.94 8.95
N THR A 210 -12.24 17.22 8.84
CA THR A 210 -11.72 17.80 7.59
C THR A 210 -10.40 17.10 7.18
N ASP A 211 -9.47 16.92 8.10
CA ASP A 211 -8.19 16.26 7.85
C ASP A 211 -8.36 14.78 7.44
N ASN A 212 -9.45 14.12 7.85
CA ASN A 212 -9.77 12.74 7.47
C ASN A 212 -10.59 12.63 6.16
N LEU A 213 -11.44 13.62 5.87
CA LEU A 213 -12.35 13.59 4.72
C LEU A 213 -11.75 14.21 3.46
N PHE A 214 -10.82 15.15 3.59
CA PHE A 214 -10.24 15.86 2.47
C PHE A 214 -8.76 15.55 2.30
N ILE A 215 -8.33 15.44 1.05
CA ILE A 215 -6.92 15.36 0.66
C ILE A 215 -6.19 16.66 1.03
N ASN A 216 -4.98 16.54 1.57
CA ASN A 216 -4.14 17.71 1.85
C ASN A 216 -3.70 18.40 0.55
N LYS A 217 -3.55 19.74 0.60
CA LYS A 217 -3.10 20.54 -0.55
C LYS A 217 -1.81 19.99 -1.18
N SER A 218 -0.82 19.63 -0.36
CA SER A 218 0.45 19.07 -0.83
C SER A 218 0.28 17.79 -1.62
N ASP A 219 -0.65 16.93 -1.21
CA ASP A 219 -0.93 15.63 -1.83
C ASP A 219 -1.75 15.83 -3.11
N ALA A 220 -2.65 16.82 -3.12
CA ALA A 220 -3.39 17.23 -4.31
C ALA A 220 -2.48 17.88 -5.37
N GLU A 221 -1.40 18.58 -4.97
CA GLU A 221 -0.44 19.25 -5.87
C GLU A 221 0.71 18.33 -6.34
N ASN A 222 1.02 17.28 -5.56
CA ASN A 222 2.10 16.33 -5.87
C ASN A 222 1.63 14.90 -6.15
N GLY A 223 0.32 14.71 -6.27
CA GLY A 223 -0.27 13.42 -6.60
C GLY A 223 0.09 12.93 -8.00
N LEU A 224 -0.10 11.63 -8.21
CA LEU A 224 0.20 10.94 -9.48
C LEU A 224 -0.52 11.54 -10.70
N LEU A 225 -1.73 12.06 -10.50
CA LEU A 225 -2.59 12.57 -11.59
C LEU A 225 -2.48 14.08 -11.81
N VAL A 226 -1.46 14.72 -11.22
CA VAL A 226 -1.22 16.15 -11.40
C VAL A 226 -0.40 16.39 -12.66
N ARG A 227 -0.91 17.21 -13.57
CA ARG A 227 -0.14 17.70 -14.71
C ARG A 227 0.98 18.61 -14.23
N LYS A 228 2.23 18.25 -14.51
CA LYS A 228 3.41 19.07 -14.22
C LYS A 228 3.65 20.04 -15.38
N SER A 229 3.84 21.32 -15.06
CA SER A 229 4.13 22.38 -16.03
C SER A 229 5.63 22.65 -16.21
N ILE A 230 6.49 21.73 -15.75
CA ILE A 230 7.94 21.82 -15.89
C ILE A 230 8.37 21.21 -17.22
N GLU A 231 9.32 21.86 -17.89
CA GLU A 231 9.99 21.32 -19.07
C GLU A 231 11.03 20.28 -18.64
N ILE A 232 10.98 19.08 -19.24
CA ILE A 232 11.92 17.99 -18.99
C ILE A 232 12.80 17.81 -20.22
N THR A 233 14.10 18.03 -20.06
CA THR A 233 15.12 17.86 -21.11
C THR A 233 15.76 16.47 -21.09
N ASP A 234 15.61 15.71 -20.00
CA ASP A 234 16.05 14.32 -19.87
C ASP A 234 15.04 13.54 -19.02
N LEU A 235 14.48 12.46 -19.57
CA LEU A 235 13.51 11.65 -18.85
C LEU A 235 14.09 10.99 -17.59
N ASN A 236 15.40 10.81 -17.46
CA ASN A 236 16.01 10.29 -16.23
C ASN A 236 15.83 11.21 -15.01
N ASN A 237 15.58 12.51 -15.24
CA ASN A 237 15.38 13.51 -14.20
C ASN A 237 13.93 13.56 -13.68
N ALA A 238 12.96 13.01 -14.42
CA ALA A 238 11.56 13.00 -14.04
C ALA A 238 11.27 11.94 -12.95
N LYS A 239 11.59 12.25 -11.70
CA LYS A 239 11.44 11.36 -10.54
C LYS A 239 10.26 11.68 -9.63
N GLU A 240 9.71 12.88 -9.77
CA GLU A 240 8.56 13.32 -8.97
C GLU A 240 7.25 12.80 -9.57
N PRO A 241 6.29 12.36 -8.73
CA PRO A 241 5.02 11.87 -9.24
C PRO A 241 4.24 12.93 -10.02
N GLY A 242 3.62 12.52 -11.12
CA GLY A 242 2.79 13.39 -11.94
C GLY A 242 2.78 13.00 -13.42
N ILE A 243 2.09 13.84 -14.21
CA ILE A 243 1.96 13.69 -15.66
C ILE A 243 2.73 14.82 -16.34
N TYR A 244 3.74 14.46 -17.12
CA TYR A 244 4.59 15.39 -17.85
C TYR A 244 4.24 15.36 -19.34
N SER A 245 4.17 16.53 -19.96
CA SER A 245 4.03 16.66 -21.42
C SER A 245 5.41 16.64 -22.06
N ILE A 246 5.70 15.63 -22.87
CA ILE A 246 7.03 15.43 -23.47
C ILE A 246 7.00 15.78 -24.95
N PRO A 247 7.79 16.77 -25.42
CA PRO A 247 7.86 17.12 -26.84
C PRO A 247 8.53 16.04 -27.69
N ALA A 248 8.41 16.15 -29.01
CA ALA A 248 9.01 15.20 -29.96
C ALA A 248 10.55 15.25 -29.93
N THR A 249 11.12 16.46 -29.90
CA THR A 249 12.56 16.72 -29.95
C THR A 249 13.08 17.36 -28.66
N GLY A 250 14.40 17.36 -28.46
CA GLY A 250 15.03 18.07 -27.34
C GLY A 250 14.95 17.37 -25.97
N VAL A 251 14.64 16.07 -25.96
CA VAL A 251 14.53 15.28 -24.71
C VAL A 251 15.37 14.01 -24.80
N GLU A 252 16.31 13.86 -23.88
CA GLU A 252 17.20 12.69 -23.78
C GLU A 252 16.54 11.51 -23.04
N ASN A 253 17.12 10.31 -23.21
CA ASN A 253 16.68 9.03 -22.62
C ASN A 253 15.21 8.66 -22.91
N LYS A 254 14.71 9.19 -24.02
CA LYS A 254 13.37 8.95 -24.51
C LYS A 254 13.31 7.62 -25.27
N PRO A 255 12.30 6.76 -25.02
CA PRO A 255 12.20 5.45 -25.65
C PRO A 255 11.77 5.49 -27.12
N LEU A 256 11.08 6.56 -27.53
CA LEU A 256 10.49 6.72 -28.86
C LEU A 256 10.65 8.18 -29.32
N PRO A 257 10.73 8.48 -30.63
CA PRO A 257 10.91 9.86 -31.10
C PRO A 257 9.64 10.72 -30.98
N ASN A 258 8.45 10.12 -30.83
CA ASN A 258 7.16 10.82 -30.85
C ASN A 258 6.89 11.65 -29.59
N SER A 259 6.16 12.76 -29.70
CA SER A 259 5.61 13.43 -28.51
C SER A 259 4.67 12.51 -27.74
N GLY A 260 4.49 12.77 -26.44
CA GLY A 260 3.67 11.92 -25.60
C GLY A 260 3.50 12.44 -24.18
N SER A 261 2.86 11.61 -23.36
CA SER A 261 2.68 11.85 -21.93
C SER A 261 3.54 10.89 -21.12
N LEU A 262 4.32 11.42 -20.19
CA LEU A 262 5.07 10.60 -19.23
C LEU A 262 4.32 10.63 -17.89
N PHE A 263 3.88 9.46 -17.45
CA PHE A 263 3.33 9.23 -16.12
C PHE A 263 4.46 8.74 -15.22
N VAL A 264 4.74 9.48 -14.16
CA VAL A 264 5.76 9.13 -13.18
C VAL A 264 5.06 8.76 -11.88
N SER A 265 5.33 7.56 -11.37
CA SER A 265 4.87 7.11 -10.06
C SER A 265 6.07 6.79 -9.18
N LYS A 266 5.92 7.01 -7.86
CA LYS A 266 6.96 6.75 -6.87
C LYS A 266 6.35 6.02 -5.69
N ASP A 267 6.97 4.92 -5.29
CA ASP A 267 6.62 4.14 -4.10
C ASP A 267 7.91 3.80 -3.33
N PRO A 268 7.84 3.13 -2.17
CA PRO A 268 9.05 2.71 -1.43
C PRO A 268 10.00 1.82 -2.25
N GLY A 269 9.52 1.17 -3.31
CA GLY A 269 10.29 0.31 -4.22
C GLY A 269 10.99 1.06 -5.37
N GLY A 270 10.77 2.37 -5.50
CA GLY A 270 11.48 3.23 -6.46
C GLY A 270 10.55 4.09 -7.32
N VAL A 271 11.06 4.52 -8.48
CA VAL A 271 10.31 5.32 -9.46
C VAL A 271 9.93 4.46 -10.64
N ARG A 272 8.69 4.53 -11.10
CA ARG A 272 8.24 3.92 -12.36
C ARG A 272 7.80 5.00 -13.33
N GLN A 273 8.23 4.84 -14.56
CA GLN A 273 7.90 5.73 -15.65
C GLN A 273 7.12 4.97 -16.70
N LEU A 274 5.96 5.49 -17.07
CA LEU A 274 5.14 5.01 -18.17
C LEU A 274 5.07 6.13 -19.20
N PHE A 275 5.67 5.91 -20.37
CA PHE A 275 5.61 6.84 -21.47
C PHE A 275 4.57 6.37 -22.49
N GLN A 276 3.56 7.19 -22.70
CA GLN A 276 2.44 6.92 -23.60
C GLN A 276 2.52 7.84 -24.82
N THR A 277 2.46 7.23 -25.99
CA THR A 277 2.24 7.89 -27.28
C THR A 277 0.86 7.52 -27.80
N GLU A 278 0.49 7.98 -29.01
CA GLU A 278 -0.77 7.60 -29.66
C GLU A 278 -0.91 6.08 -29.87
N ARG A 279 0.21 5.36 -30.07
CA ARG A 279 0.19 3.95 -30.54
C ARG A 279 0.85 2.97 -29.57
N THR A 280 1.75 3.45 -28.73
CA THR A 280 2.62 2.60 -27.93
C THR A 280 2.70 3.14 -26.51
N ILE A 281 2.64 2.22 -25.53
CA ILE A 281 3.02 2.48 -24.15
C ILE A 281 4.29 1.71 -23.87
N VAL A 282 5.24 2.38 -23.22
CA VAL A 282 6.47 1.76 -22.73
C VAL A 282 6.66 2.10 -21.25
N ILE A 283 7.23 1.17 -20.50
CA ILE A 283 7.44 1.29 -19.06
C ILE A 283 8.91 1.00 -18.70
N ARG A 284 9.43 1.70 -17.70
CA ARG A 284 10.71 1.38 -17.05
C ARG A 284 10.65 1.68 -15.55
N GLN A 285 11.63 1.17 -14.82
CA GLN A 285 11.76 1.39 -13.39
C GLN A 285 13.15 1.92 -13.04
N PHE A 286 13.23 2.78 -12.03
CA PHE A 286 14.44 3.18 -11.32
C PHE A 286 14.41 2.58 -9.92
N GLY A 287 15.36 1.72 -9.61
CA GLY A 287 15.44 1.05 -8.31
C GLY A 287 16.61 0.07 -8.24
N GLY A 288 16.66 -0.74 -7.19
CA GLY A 288 17.74 -1.69 -6.91
C GLY A 288 18.87 -1.09 -6.07
N ILE A 289 19.86 -1.92 -5.74
CA ILE A 289 21.06 -1.53 -4.98
C ILE A 289 22.28 -1.98 -5.80
N PRO A 290 23.05 -1.07 -6.43
CA PRO A 290 22.81 0.38 -6.56
C PRO A 290 21.62 0.71 -7.47
N SER A 291 20.96 1.84 -7.23
CA SER A 291 19.79 2.27 -8.01
C SER A 291 20.18 2.61 -9.45
N LYS A 292 19.54 1.96 -10.43
CA LYS A 292 19.72 2.24 -11.86
C LYS A 292 18.38 2.20 -12.60
N TRP A 293 18.33 2.86 -13.75
CA TRP A 293 17.21 2.71 -14.67
C TRP A 293 17.29 1.34 -15.36
N THR A 294 16.16 0.65 -15.42
CA THR A 294 16.00 -0.50 -16.33
C THR A 294 15.82 0.00 -17.75
N ASP A 295 16.06 -0.90 -18.71
CA ASP A 295 15.68 -0.66 -20.09
C ASP A 295 14.16 -0.44 -20.20
N TRP A 296 13.77 0.31 -21.22
CA TRP A 296 12.38 0.53 -21.58
C TRP A 296 11.78 -0.77 -22.14
N LYS A 297 10.60 -1.13 -21.62
CA LYS A 297 9.84 -2.29 -22.07
C LYS A 297 8.52 -1.85 -22.66
N GLU A 298 8.21 -2.30 -23.86
CA GLU A 298 6.91 -2.05 -24.49
C GLU A 298 5.80 -2.83 -23.77
N VAL A 299 4.70 -2.14 -23.48
CA VAL A 299 3.48 -2.73 -22.97
C VAL A 299 2.62 -3.10 -24.17
N ALA A 300 2.56 -4.40 -24.47
CA ALA A 300 1.81 -4.89 -25.61
C ALA A 300 0.29 -4.75 -25.37
N PHE A 301 -0.41 -4.08 -26.29
CA PHE A 301 -1.87 -3.96 -26.31
C PHE A 301 -2.58 -5.01 -27.18
N LYS A 302 -1.80 -5.86 -27.85
CA LYS A 302 -2.25 -6.86 -28.83
C LYS A 302 -1.64 -8.22 -28.51
N PRO A 303 -2.16 -9.34 -29.07
CA PRO A 303 -1.65 -10.70 -28.88
C PRO A 303 -0.25 -10.97 -29.45
N ASN A 304 0.61 -9.94 -29.55
CA ASN A 304 2.01 -10.06 -29.94
C ASN A 304 2.89 -10.62 -28.80
N VAL A 305 2.27 -11.13 -27.74
CA VAL A 305 2.90 -11.79 -26.60
C VAL A 305 2.53 -13.26 -26.61
N VAL A 306 3.55 -14.11 -26.48
CA VAL A 306 3.38 -15.55 -26.33
C VAL A 306 2.74 -15.79 -24.96
N ASN A 307 1.56 -16.39 -24.94
CA ASN A 307 0.86 -16.75 -23.70
C ASN A 307 1.19 -18.20 -23.28
N LEU A 308 0.88 -18.59 -22.04
CA LEU A 308 1.28 -19.90 -21.50
C LEU A 308 0.22 -21.01 -21.63
N THR A 309 -1.02 -20.68 -22.02
CA THR A 309 -2.17 -21.59 -21.83
C THR A 309 -2.95 -21.87 -23.11
N GLU A 310 -3.05 -20.90 -24.01
CA GLU A 310 -3.88 -20.98 -25.21
C GLU A 310 -3.07 -21.40 -26.45
N PRO A 311 -3.68 -22.16 -27.38
CA PRO A 311 -3.10 -22.42 -28.69
C PRO A 311 -2.75 -21.12 -29.43
N GLN A 312 -1.55 -21.03 -29.98
CA GLN A 312 -1.06 -19.82 -30.66
C GLN A 312 -0.11 -20.14 -31.82
N ARG A 313 -0.01 -19.22 -32.77
CA ARG A 313 0.93 -19.29 -33.90
C ARG A 313 2.03 -18.26 -33.70
N ILE A 314 3.27 -18.73 -33.61
CA ILE A 314 4.44 -17.90 -33.33
C ILE A 314 5.29 -17.82 -34.60
N GLY A 315 5.46 -16.62 -35.16
CA GLY A 315 6.30 -16.37 -36.33
C GLY A 315 7.68 -15.80 -35.98
N GLY A 316 8.59 -15.80 -36.97
CA GLY A 316 9.96 -15.28 -36.87
C GLY A 316 10.95 -16.23 -36.17
N THR A 317 12.24 -15.93 -36.28
CA THR A 317 13.31 -16.69 -35.60
C THR A 317 13.13 -16.64 -34.09
N LYS A 318 13.30 -17.79 -33.42
CA LYS A 318 13.29 -17.94 -31.96
C LYS A 318 14.58 -18.62 -31.55
N GLU A 319 15.48 -17.84 -30.96
CA GLU A 319 16.72 -18.35 -30.37
C GLU A 319 16.42 -18.80 -28.94
N PHE A 320 16.46 -20.10 -28.70
CA PHE A 320 16.33 -20.67 -27.35
C PHE A 320 17.74 -20.97 -26.82
N ALA A 321 18.10 -20.39 -25.67
CA ALA A 321 19.40 -20.64 -25.03
C ALA A 321 19.48 -22.05 -24.43
N ASP A 322 18.33 -22.65 -24.10
CA ASP A 322 18.16 -24.01 -23.59
C ASP A 322 17.31 -24.83 -24.56
N ILE A 323 17.42 -26.17 -24.51
CA ILE A 323 16.69 -27.07 -25.40
C ILE A 323 15.18 -27.01 -25.07
N PRO A 324 14.30 -26.65 -26.02
CA PRO A 324 12.86 -26.61 -25.77
C PRO A 324 12.30 -28.03 -25.58
N LEU A 325 11.40 -28.16 -24.60
CA LEU A 325 10.70 -29.40 -24.26
C LEU A 325 9.24 -29.35 -24.75
N VAL A 326 8.75 -30.45 -25.32
CA VAL A 326 7.33 -30.69 -25.60
C VAL A 326 6.88 -31.87 -24.76
N ASN A 327 5.96 -31.64 -23.82
CA ASN A 327 5.48 -32.65 -22.87
C ASN A 327 6.61 -33.39 -22.12
N GLY A 328 7.68 -32.65 -21.76
CA GLY A 328 8.85 -33.19 -21.07
C GLY A 328 9.83 -33.95 -21.97
N THR A 329 9.60 -33.98 -23.29
CA THR A 329 10.51 -34.58 -24.27
C THR A 329 11.24 -33.49 -25.04
N GLU A 330 12.56 -33.58 -25.13
CA GLU A 330 13.39 -32.68 -25.94
C GLU A 330 13.01 -32.75 -27.43
N ILE A 331 12.85 -31.60 -28.07
CA ILE A 331 12.68 -31.54 -29.54
C ILE A 331 14.06 -31.73 -30.20
N ALA A 332 14.15 -32.58 -31.23
CA ALA A 332 15.40 -32.89 -31.92
C ALA A 332 16.01 -31.63 -32.58
N LEU A 333 17.23 -31.29 -32.16
CA LEU A 333 18.09 -30.32 -32.83
C LEU A 333 18.76 -30.98 -34.05
N LYS A 334 19.37 -30.17 -34.92
CA LYS A 334 20.20 -30.61 -36.07
C LYS A 334 21.31 -31.61 -35.70
N GLU A 335 21.60 -31.75 -34.40
CA GLU A 335 22.64 -32.59 -33.78
C GLU A 335 22.19 -34.04 -33.48
N ASP A 336 20.93 -34.39 -33.77
CA ASP A 336 20.34 -35.72 -33.54
C ASP A 336 20.10 -36.50 -34.86
N ILE A 337 21.05 -36.39 -35.81
CA ILE A 337 21.12 -37.23 -37.01
C ILE A 337 22.02 -38.44 -36.73
N PHE A 338 21.50 -39.65 -36.94
CA PHE A 338 22.25 -40.89 -36.79
C PHE A 338 22.37 -41.62 -38.12
N PHE A 339 23.50 -42.28 -38.33
CA PHE A 339 23.90 -42.96 -39.54
C PHE A 339 24.20 -44.43 -39.24
N TYR A 340 23.76 -45.31 -40.11
CA TYR A 340 24.17 -46.71 -40.09
C TYR A 340 24.56 -47.15 -41.48
N GLN A 341 25.67 -47.87 -41.61
CA GLN A 341 26.08 -48.44 -42.87
C GLN A 341 26.54 -49.87 -42.71
N LYS A 342 26.18 -50.70 -43.69
CA LYS A 342 26.65 -52.08 -43.81
C LYS A 342 26.96 -52.40 -45.26
N THR A 343 28.10 -53.06 -45.49
CA THR A 343 28.52 -53.55 -46.81
C THR A 343 28.90 -55.02 -46.69
N GLY A 344 28.72 -55.77 -47.77
CA GLY A 344 29.09 -57.18 -47.86
C GLY A 344 27.91 -58.13 -47.68
N LEU A 345 28.23 -59.42 -47.65
CA LEU A 345 27.25 -60.50 -47.77
C LEU A 345 27.07 -61.31 -46.46
N ASP A 346 27.58 -60.80 -45.34
CA ASP A 346 27.60 -61.55 -44.08
C ASP A 346 26.19 -61.91 -43.57
N GLU A 347 25.21 -61.03 -43.81
CA GLU A 347 23.80 -61.20 -43.42
C GLU A 347 22.93 -61.86 -44.50
N VAL A 348 23.46 -62.03 -45.71
CA VAL A 348 22.77 -62.78 -46.76
C VAL A 348 22.78 -64.26 -46.38
N GLN A 349 21.62 -64.91 -46.52
CA GLN A 349 21.52 -66.35 -46.28
C GLN A 349 22.56 -67.13 -47.11
N ALA A 350 23.23 -68.10 -46.49
CA ALA A 350 24.40 -68.80 -47.04
C ALA A 350 24.18 -69.33 -48.48
N ASP A 351 23.02 -69.94 -48.75
CA ASP A 351 22.69 -70.52 -50.06
C ASP A 351 22.59 -69.49 -51.19
N TYR A 352 22.42 -68.21 -50.85
CA TYR A 352 22.20 -67.11 -51.78
C TYR A 352 23.40 -66.14 -51.84
N LYS A 353 24.44 -66.32 -51.02
CA LYS A 353 25.61 -65.41 -51.03
C LYS A 353 26.25 -65.31 -52.42
N ALA A 354 26.39 -66.44 -53.12
CA ALA A 354 26.95 -66.48 -54.47
C ALA A 354 26.12 -65.73 -55.52
N SER A 355 24.86 -65.37 -55.22
CA SER A 355 23.99 -64.58 -56.10
C SER A 355 24.29 -63.09 -56.08
N PHE A 356 25.10 -62.60 -55.14
CA PHE A 356 25.39 -61.17 -54.96
C PHE A 356 26.89 -60.88 -54.99
N ARG A 357 27.26 -59.64 -55.30
CA ARG A 357 28.64 -59.14 -55.11
C ARG A 357 28.82 -58.52 -53.73
N GLU A 358 30.05 -58.59 -53.21
CA GLU A 358 30.49 -57.98 -51.95
C GLU A 358 30.27 -56.46 -51.86
N GLU A 359 30.07 -55.78 -52.99
CA GLU A 359 29.72 -54.35 -53.05
C GLU A 359 28.28 -54.04 -52.60
N THR A 360 27.46 -55.07 -52.36
CA THR A 360 26.09 -54.92 -51.88
C THR A 360 26.10 -54.23 -50.52
N ASN A 361 25.34 -53.14 -50.37
CA ASN A 361 25.38 -52.28 -49.19
C ASN A 361 24.04 -51.63 -48.86
N MET A 362 23.93 -51.22 -47.59
CA MET A 362 22.82 -50.46 -47.02
C MET A 362 23.35 -49.27 -46.23
N PHE A 363 22.69 -48.14 -46.38
CA PHE A 363 22.90 -46.90 -45.63
C PHE A 363 21.57 -46.42 -45.08
N LEU A 364 21.51 -46.17 -43.77
CA LEU A 364 20.34 -45.63 -43.08
C LEU A 364 20.68 -44.27 -42.47
N THR A 365 19.73 -43.34 -42.55
CA THR A 365 19.75 -42.06 -41.83
C THR A 365 18.54 -41.98 -40.92
N ARG A 366 18.75 -41.67 -39.64
CA ARG A 366 17.68 -41.37 -38.69
C ARG A 366 17.72 -39.90 -38.31
N GLU A 367 16.63 -39.20 -38.54
CA GLU A 367 16.41 -37.81 -38.13
C GLU A 367 15.16 -37.78 -37.25
N GLY A 368 15.36 -37.64 -35.93
CA GLY A 368 14.26 -37.75 -34.96
C GLY A 368 13.58 -39.13 -34.99
N ASN A 369 12.30 -39.16 -35.37
CA ASN A 369 11.51 -40.39 -35.48
C ASN A 369 11.40 -40.93 -36.92
N ARG A 370 12.12 -40.36 -37.89
CA ARG A 370 12.11 -40.80 -39.29
C ARG A 370 13.40 -41.52 -39.62
N VAL A 371 13.30 -42.63 -40.33
CA VAL A 371 14.43 -43.39 -40.88
C VAL A 371 14.28 -43.46 -42.39
N ASP A 372 15.30 -43.01 -43.12
CA ASP A 372 15.42 -43.21 -44.57
C ASP A 372 16.49 -44.29 -44.83
N ALA A 373 16.24 -45.16 -45.81
CA ALA A 373 17.10 -46.26 -46.19
C ALA A 373 17.47 -46.17 -47.66
N TYR A 374 18.77 -46.24 -47.94
CA TYR A 374 19.37 -46.25 -49.27
C TYR A 374 20.19 -47.51 -49.41
N LEU A 375 19.90 -48.34 -50.42
CA LEU A 375 20.67 -49.56 -50.64
C LEU A 375 21.10 -49.70 -52.09
N ARG A 376 22.23 -50.39 -52.27
CA ARG A 376 22.68 -50.92 -53.57
C ARG A 376 22.81 -52.43 -53.45
N VAL A 377 22.10 -53.17 -54.28
CA VAL A 377 22.17 -54.62 -54.39
C VAL A 377 22.74 -54.99 -55.75
N ASN A 378 23.87 -55.70 -55.78
CA ASN A 378 24.50 -56.12 -57.04
C ASN A 378 24.33 -57.63 -57.22
N VAL A 379 23.53 -58.02 -58.22
CA VAL A 379 23.20 -59.42 -58.51
C VAL A 379 24.12 -59.99 -59.59
N VAL A 380 24.70 -61.17 -59.34
CA VAL A 380 25.56 -61.91 -60.30
C VAL A 380 25.02 -63.27 -60.69
N ASP A 381 24.05 -63.82 -59.95
CA ASP A 381 23.30 -65.01 -60.35
C ASP A 381 21.83 -64.86 -59.97
N VAL A 382 20.96 -64.90 -60.98
CA VAL A 382 19.51 -64.74 -60.83
C VAL A 382 18.78 -66.07 -60.63
N THR A 383 19.45 -67.21 -60.85
CA THR A 383 18.81 -68.53 -60.91
C THR A 383 18.02 -68.83 -59.63
N LYS A 384 18.56 -68.44 -58.48
CA LYS A 384 17.93 -68.62 -57.16
C LYS A 384 17.01 -67.47 -56.74
N LEU A 385 17.10 -66.31 -57.39
CA LEU A 385 16.38 -65.08 -57.00
C LEU A 385 15.06 -64.88 -57.73
N LYS A 386 14.83 -65.60 -58.84
CA LYS A 386 13.57 -65.52 -59.62
C LYS A 386 12.33 -65.98 -58.85
N THR A 387 12.49 -66.90 -57.90
CA THR A 387 11.39 -67.53 -57.15
C THR A 387 11.54 -67.35 -55.64
N ALA A 388 12.45 -66.49 -55.18
CA ALA A 388 12.74 -66.32 -53.77
C ALA A 388 12.92 -64.86 -53.39
N PHE A 389 12.44 -64.53 -52.20
CA PHE A 389 12.61 -63.21 -51.59
C PHE A 389 13.54 -63.33 -50.40
N VAL A 390 14.80 -62.98 -50.64
CA VAL A 390 15.92 -63.37 -49.77
C VAL A 390 16.22 -62.25 -48.78
N PRO A 391 16.42 -62.56 -47.49
CA PRO A 391 16.93 -61.58 -46.53
C PRO A 391 18.38 -61.21 -46.88
N ILE A 392 18.62 -59.92 -47.06
CA ILE A 392 19.93 -59.39 -47.44
C ILE A 392 20.57 -58.50 -46.37
N PHE A 393 19.76 -57.85 -45.52
CA PHE A 393 20.26 -57.03 -44.41
C PHE A 393 19.30 -57.06 -43.21
N GLN A 394 19.84 -56.98 -42.00
CA GLN A 394 19.09 -56.72 -40.77
C GLN A 394 19.09 -55.23 -40.44
N ILE A 395 17.99 -54.75 -39.83
CA ILE A 395 17.90 -53.37 -39.34
C ILE A 395 18.38 -53.33 -37.88
N PRO A 396 19.41 -52.52 -37.55
CA PRO A 396 19.95 -52.43 -36.21
C PRO A 396 18.96 -51.76 -35.23
N ASP A 397 19.13 -52.04 -33.93
CA ASP A 397 18.42 -51.32 -32.87
C ASP A 397 18.68 -49.81 -32.98
N GLY A 398 17.64 -49.01 -32.77
CA GLY A 398 17.67 -47.57 -33.00
C GLY A 398 17.20 -47.17 -34.41
N PHE A 399 16.98 -48.12 -35.32
CA PHE A 399 16.51 -47.83 -36.68
C PHE A 399 15.29 -48.66 -37.08
N LYS A 400 14.77 -49.53 -36.19
CA LYS A 400 13.65 -50.41 -36.51
C LYS A 400 12.35 -49.62 -36.63
N ILE A 401 11.42 -50.16 -37.41
CA ILE A 401 10.12 -49.52 -37.61
C ILE A 401 9.29 -49.54 -36.33
N ASP A 402 8.53 -48.46 -36.10
CA ASP A 402 7.51 -48.40 -35.06
C ASP A 402 6.43 -49.45 -35.32
N LEU A 403 6.40 -50.47 -34.46
CA LEU A 403 5.45 -51.58 -34.58
C LEU A 403 4.00 -51.16 -34.28
N SER A 404 3.76 -50.00 -33.67
CA SER A 404 2.40 -49.47 -33.42
C SER A 404 1.69 -49.10 -34.73
N MET A 405 2.44 -48.80 -35.79
CA MET A 405 1.89 -48.48 -37.12
C MET A 405 1.23 -49.68 -37.83
N ARG A 406 1.36 -50.90 -37.28
CA ARG A 406 0.83 -52.13 -37.87
C ARG A 406 -0.67 -52.25 -37.97
N GLU A 407 -1.41 -51.44 -37.21
CA GLU A 407 -2.88 -51.46 -37.27
C GLU A 407 -3.41 -51.22 -38.69
N SER A 408 -2.59 -50.64 -39.58
CA SER A 408 -2.97 -50.29 -40.95
C SER A 408 -2.17 -51.00 -42.07
N PHE A 409 -1.06 -51.69 -41.80
CA PHE A 409 -0.26 -52.41 -42.83
C PHE A 409 0.76 -53.42 -42.26
N TRP A 410 1.22 -54.38 -43.07
CA TRP A 410 2.05 -55.53 -42.62
C TRP A 410 3.57 -55.39 -42.87
N ASN A 411 3.99 -54.83 -44.01
CA ASN A 411 5.41 -54.65 -44.39
C ASN A 411 5.62 -53.27 -45.04
N VAL A 412 6.85 -52.72 -44.96
CA VAL A 412 7.19 -51.48 -45.68
C VAL A 412 7.67 -51.83 -47.08
N PRO A 413 6.97 -51.44 -48.15
CA PRO A 413 7.49 -51.61 -49.50
C PRO A 413 8.71 -50.70 -49.70
N LEU A 414 9.71 -51.20 -50.41
CA LEU A 414 10.87 -50.41 -50.83
C LEU A 414 10.80 -50.23 -52.33
N THR A 415 11.00 -49.01 -52.79
CA THR A 415 11.12 -48.72 -54.22
C THR A 415 12.42 -49.30 -54.72
N VAL A 416 12.38 -50.02 -55.86
CA VAL A 416 13.55 -50.59 -56.51
C VAL A 416 13.69 -50.02 -57.91
N THR A 417 14.89 -49.59 -58.27
CA THR A 417 15.23 -49.12 -59.61
C THR A 417 16.50 -49.81 -60.08
N GLN A 418 16.46 -50.44 -61.26
CA GLN A 418 17.67 -50.99 -61.86
C GLN A 418 18.41 -49.93 -62.67
N TYR A 419 19.74 -49.98 -62.63
CA TYR A 419 20.60 -49.10 -63.45
C TYR A 419 20.40 -49.29 -64.97
N THR A 420 20.02 -50.49 -65.40
CA THR A 420 19.93 -50.88 -66.81
C THR A 420 18.49 -51.02 -67.26
N TYR A 421 18.19 -50.57 -68.48
CA TYR A 421 16.89 -50.71 -69.15
C TYR A 421 16.93 -51.85 -70.19
N PRO A 422 15.81 -52.58 -70.47
CA PRO A 422 14.49 -52.50 -69.85
C PRO A 422 14.48 -52.97 -68.39
N GLN A 423 13.60 -52.44 -67.55
CA GLN A 423 13.43 -52.93 -66.17
C GLN A 423 12.90 -54.39 -66.19
N GLY A 424 13.28 -55.21 -65.21
CA GLY A 424 12.78 -56.59 -65.06
C GLY A 424 11.83 -56.76 -63.87
N ASN A 425 11.59 -58.02 -63.47
CA ASN A 425 10.81 -58.33 -62.28
C ASN A 425 11.73 -58.32 -61.06
N TYR A 426 11.56 -57.31 -60.23
CA TYR A 426 12.30 -57.17 -58.99
C TYR A 426 11.38 -56.60 -57.90
N GLY A 427 11.78 -56.78 -56.66
CA GLY A 427 11.07 -56.23 -55.52
C GLY A 427 11.95 -56.15 -54.30
N ALA A 428 11.61 -55.23 -53.40
CA ALA A 428 12.23 -55.13 -52.10
C ALA A 428 11.16 -54.73 -51.07
N LEU A 429 11.26 -55.27 -49.86
CA LEU A 429 10.49 -54.78 -48.71
C LEU A 429 11.31 -54.90 -47.43
N TYR A 430 10.98 -54.09 -46.45
CA TYR A 430 11.37 -54.34 -45.07
C TYR A 430 10.30 -55.24 -44.44
N GLU A 431 10.67 -56.51 -44.18
CA GLU A 431 9.81 -57.43 -43.46
C GLU A 431 9.94 -57.24 -41.95
N MET A 432 8.83 -56.85 -41.32
CA MET A 432 8.80 -56.52 -39.90
C MET A 432 8.93 -57.78 -39.01
N ASN A 433 9.14 -57.63 -37.69
CA ASN A 433 9.44 -58.73 -36.75
C ASN A 433 10.77 -59.46 -37.05
N VAL A 434 11.85 -58.71 -37.21
CA VAL A 434 13.24 -59.24 -37.21
C VAL A 434 13.64 -59.99 -38.51
N LYS A 435 12.99 -59.70 -39.64
CA LYS A 435 13.34 -60.32 -40.93
C LYS A 435 14.09 -59.40 -41.90
N GLY A 436 14.21 -58.12 -41.54
CA GLY A 436 15.09 -57.17 -42.20
C GLY A 436 14.69 -56.86 -43.64
N ILE A 437 15.64 -56.35 -44.40
CA ILE A 437 15.45 -56.05 -45.81
C ILE A 437 15.50 -57.34 -46.60
N ARG A 438 14.46 -57.56 -47.40
CA ARG A 438 14.39 -58.66 -48.33
C ARG A 438 14.35 -58.18 -49.77
N PHE A 439 14.92 -58.99 -50.65
CA PHE A 439 15.10 -58.65 -52.05
C PHE A 439 14.94 -59.88 -52.96
N GLY A 440 14.39 -59.67 -54.14
CA GLY A 440 14.33 -60.64 -55.23
C GLY A 440 14.45 -59.93 -56.57
N SER A 441 15.05 -60.60 -57.56
CA SER A 441 15.21 -60.08 -58.91
C SER A 441 15.44 -61.19 -59.93
N ASP A 442 14.90 -61.02 -61.13
CA ASP A 442 15.21 -61.85 -62.30
C ASP A 442 16.34 -61.28 -63.18
N ARG A 443 17.00 -60.19 -62.74
CA ARG A 443 18.00 -59.46 -63.51
C ARG A 443 19.36 -59.38 -62.80
N LEU A 444 20.41 -59.38 -63.62
CA LEU A 444 21.79 -59.18 -63.19
C LEU A 444 22.10 -57.68 -62.99
N GLY A 445 23.13 -57.39 -62.22
CA GLY A 445 23.68 -56.05 -62.02
C GLY A 445 23.06 -55.27 -60.86
N ASN A 446 23.25 -53.95 -60.89
CA ASN A 446 22.91 -53.04 -59.80
C ASN A 446 21.41 -52.72 -59.73
N HIS A 447 20.85 -52.88 -58.53
CA HIS A 447 19.53 -52.43 -58.12
C HIS A 447 19.69 -51.43 -56.98
N TYR A 448 19.04 -50.28 -57.10
CA TYR A 448 19.03 -49.23 -56.09
C TYR A 448 17.70 -49.23 -55.38
N LEU A 449 17.72 -49.35 -54.06
CA LEU A 449 16.52 -49.43 -53.25
C LEU A 449 16.41 -48.17 -52.40
N TYR A 450 15.18 -47.70 -52.22
CA TYR A 450 14.86 -46.62 -51.29
C TYR A 450 13.60 -46.95 -50.49
N GLY A 451 13.59 -46.56 -49.21
CA GLY A 451 12.38 -46.51 -48.41
C GLY A 451 12.52 -45.60 -47.21
N SER A 452 11.39 -45.27 -46.60
CA SER A 452 11.33 -44.46 -45.40
C SER A 452 10.27 -45.02 -44.45
N TRP A 453 10.55 -44.97 -43.15
CA TRP A 453 9.59 -45.37 -42.11
C TRP A 453 9.77 -44.54 -40.85
N HIS A 454 8.78 -44.61 -39.95
CA HIS A 454 8.92 -44.05 -38.61
C HIS A 454 9.46 -45.10 -37.64
N THR A 455 10.24 -44.64 -36.67
CA THR A 455 10.81 -45.45 -35.59
C THR A 455 10.38 -44.90 -34.24
N ASN A 456 10.05 -45.79 -33.32
CA ASN A 456 9.89 -45.50 -31.90
C ASN A 456 11.02 -46.13 -31.06
N ASP A 457 12.06 -46.65 -31.70
CA ASP A 457 13.22 -47.18 -30.98
C ASP A 457 13.85 -46.06 -30.13
N PRO A 458 14.42 -46.39 -28.96
CA PRO A 458 15.26 -45.47 -28.20
C PRO A 458 16.34 -44.81 -29.07
N LYS A 459 16.89 -43.66 -28.61
CA LYS A 459 17.98 -42.99 -29.32
C LYS A 459 19.11 -44.00 -29.61
N PRO A 460 19.64 -44.06 -30.85
CA PRO A 460 20.73 -44.98 -31.18
C PRO A 460 21.98 -44.67 -30.36
N ASP A 461 22.86 -45.66 -30.23
CA ASP A 461 24.20 -45.51 -29.64
C ASP A 461 24.95 -44.31 -30.28
N ALA A 462 25.66 -43.54 -29.46
CA ALA A 462 26.38 -42.34 -29.87
C ALA A 462 27.37 -42.59 -31.01
N LYS A 463 27.90 -43.81 -31.16
CA LYS A 463 28.76 -44.18 -32.30
C LYS A 463 28.09 -43.97 -33.66
N PHE A 464 26.76 -44.07 -33.73
CA PHE A 464 26.01 -43.86 -34.96
C PHE A 464 25.87 -42.38 -35.32
N LYS A 465 26.31 -41.42 -34.49
CA LYS A 465 26.45 -40.03 -34.92
C LYS A 465 27.53 -39.86 -35.99
N TYR A 466 28.44 -40.83 -36.09
CA TYR A 466 29.57 -40.81 -37.00
C TYR A 466 29.47 -41.97 -37.99
N MET A 467 29.79 -41.71 -39.24
CA MET A 467 29.91 -42.74 -40.27
C MET A 467 31.23 -42.59 -40.98
N LEU A 468 31.92 -43.70 -41.17
CA LEU A 468 33.15 -43.76 -41.96
C LEU A 468 33.00 -44.90 -42.98
N TYR A 469 32.67 -44.54 -44.22
CA TYR A 469 32.58 -45.49 -45.31
C TYR A 469 33.95 -45.68 -45.95
N VAL A 470 34.34 -46.94 -46.15
CA VAL A 470 35.61 -47.30 -46.79
C VAL A 470 35.31 -47.98 -48.13
N ASN A 471 35.87 -47.47 -49.22
CA ASN A 471 35.81 -48.16 -50.50
C ASN A 471 36.59 -49.49 -50.42
N LEU A 472 36.13 -50.50 -51.14
CA LEU A 472 36.84 -51.77 -51.27
C LEU A 472 38.27 -51.53 -51.81
N TYR A 473 39.25 -52.22 -51.22
CA TYR A 473 40.63 -52.14 -51.63
C TYR A 473 41.01 -53.40 -52.41
N ASN A 474 40.98 -53.32 -53.74
CA ASN A 474 41.34 -54.46 -54.59
C ASN A 474 42.83 -54.41 -54.94
N LEU A 475 43.57 -55.45 -54.55
CA LEU A 475 45.01 -55.55 -54.79
C LEU A 475 45.35 -55.51 -56.29
N SER A 476 44.46 -56.03 -57.14
CA SER A 476 44.69 -56.05 -58.59
C SER A 476 44.65 -54.67 -59.24
N GLU A 477 44.06 -53.67 -58.57
CA GLU A 477 43.96 -52.30 -59.09
C GLU A 477 45.26 -51.50 -58.87
N GLY A 478 46.20 -52.01 -58.07
CA GLY A 478 47.50 -51.39 -57.85
C GLY A 478 47.45 -49.98 -57.25
N ARG A 479 46.35 -49.61 -56.58
CA ARG A 479 46.21 -48.28 -55.95
C ARG A 479 47.12 -48.17 -54.73
N ASP A 480 47.62 -46.97 -54.47
CA ASP A 480 48.49 -46.65 -53.33
C ASP A 480 47.75 -45.90 -52.20
N PHE A 481 46.42 -45.85 -52.26
CA PHE A 481 45.58 -45.13 -51.31
C PHE A 481 44.30 -45.88 -50.95
N VAL A 482 43.82 -45.64 -49.72
CA VAL A 482 42.48 -45.98 -49.27
C VAL A 482 41.61 -44.73 -49.40
N SER A 483 40.40 -44.87 -49.93
CA SER A 483 39.46 -43.75 -50.04
C SER A 483 38.10 -44.12 -49.49
N GLY A 484 37.29 -43.10 -49.25
CA GLY A 484 35.96 -43.30 -48.71
C GLY A 484 35.22 -41.99 -48.48
N SER A 485 34.09 -42.08 -47.78
CA SER A 485 33.28 -40.94 -47.37
C SER A 485 33.00 -40.99 -45.89
N TYR A 486 32.62 -39.85 -45.31
CA TYR A 486 32.31 -39.77 -43.91
C TYR A 486 31.13 -38.84 -43.63
N LYS A 487 30.44 -39.07 -42.51
CA LYS A 487 29.36 -38.24 -41.97
C LYS A 487 29.53 -38.06 -40.47
N GLY A 488 28.92 -37.01 -39.93
CA GLY A 488 29.17 -36.55 -38.57
C GLY A 488 30.43 -35.68 -38.48
N GLU A 489 30.73 -35.22 -37.27
CA GLU A 489 31.83 -34.29 -36.98
C GLU A 489 33.19 -35.01 -36.90
N ILE A 490 33.58 -35.68 -37.99
CA ILE A 490 34.91 -36.28 -38.14
C ILE A 490 35.86 -35.23 -38.70
N TYR A 491 36.93 -34.95 -37.96
CA TYR A 491 37.93 -33.92 -38.28
C TYR A 491 39.22 -34.53 -38.85
N TYR A 492 39.60 -35.73 -38.39
CA TYR A 492 40.75 -36.47 -38.90
C TYR A 492 40.42 -37.91 -39.24
N VAL A 493 41.17 -38.49 -40.17
CA VAL A 493 41.19 -39.94 -40.43
C VAL A 493 42.62 -40.48 -40.36
N ALA A 494 42.78 -41.71 -39.90
CA ALA A 494 44.06 -42.44 -39.98
C ALA A 494 43.81 -43.87 -40.46
N VAL A 495 44.83 -44.51 -41.02
CA VAL A 495 44.77 -45.92 -41.40
C VAL A 495 45.69 -46.74 -40.51
N GLU A 496 45.14 -47.79 -39.92
CA GLU A 496 45.86 -48.79 -39.13
C GLU A 496 46.00 -50.06 -39.97
N ILE A 497 47.21 -50.62 -40.08
CA ILE A 497 47.50 -51.85 -40.85
C ILE A 497 48.29 -52.80 -39.95
N ASP A 498 47.75 -54.00 -39.70
CA ASP A 498 48.32 -55.03 -38.83
C ASP A 498 48.78 -54.48 -37.46
N GLY A 499 47.99 -53.55 -36.90
CA GLY A 499 48.25 -52.90 -35.60
C GLY A 499 49.19 -51.69 -35.65
N GLN A 500 49.71 -51.32 -36.82
CA GLN A 500 50.51 -50.10 -37.00
C GLN A 500 49.64 -48.93 -37.46
N LEU A 501 49.48 -47.93 -36.59
CA LEU A 501 48.70 -46.74 -36.85
C LEU A 501 49.50 -45.70 -37.67
N GLY A 502 48.93 -45.23 -38.78
CA GLY A 502 49.46 -44.13 -39.57
C GLY A 502 49.16 -42.74 -38.98
N GLU A 503 49.72 -41.69 -39.58
CA GLU A 503 49.49 -40.31 -39.15
C GLU A 503 48.03 -39.87 -39.37
N LYS A 504 47.55 -38.95 -38.54
CA LYS A 504 46.20 -38.38 -38.68
C LYS A 504 46.17 -37.40 -39.86
N LEU A 505 45.32 -37.66 -40.84
CA LEU A 505 45.03 -36.81 -41.99
C LEU A 505 43.80 -35.96 -41.69
N LYS A 506 43.93 -34.63 -41.77
CA LYS A 506 42.77 -33.72 -41.66
C LYS A 506 41.86 -33.89 -42.86
N VAL A 507 40.55 -33.96 -42.63
CA VAL A 507 39.55 -34.12 -43.69
C VAL A 507 38.58 -32.95 -43.71
N SER A 508 38.18 -32.56 -44.92
CA SER A 508 37.09 -31.63 -45.19
C SER A 508 36.24 -32.25 -46.31
N ASP A 509 35.01 -31.76 -46.49
CA ASP A 509 34.17 -32.07 -47.65
C ASP A 509 33.49 -33.45 -47.67
N GLY A 510 33.54 -34.21 -46.57
CA GLY A 510 32.79 -35.46 -46.41
C GLY A 510 33.36 -36.66 -47.19
N PHE A 511 34.54 -36.49 -47.80
CA PHE A 511 35.31 -37.54 -48.47
C PHE A 511 36.74 -37.56 -47.97
N TYR A 512 37.40 -38.71 -48.05
CA TYR A 512 38.82 -38.82 -47.72
C TYR A 512 39.58 -39.69 -48.70
N LYS A 513 40.87 -39.38 -48.85
CA LYS A 513 41.86 -40.16 -49.59
C LYS A 513 43.13 -40.22 -48.75
N TYR A 514 43.48 -41.41 -48.29
CA TYR A 514 44.60 -41.66 -47.39
C TYR A 514 45.64 -42.54 -48.09
N THR A 515 46.84 -42.00 -48.32
CA THR A 515 47.93 -42.73 -48.99
C THR A 515 48.51 -43.80 -48.08
N VAL A 516 48.48 -45.05 -48.53
CA VAL A 516 49.06 -46.22 -47.84
C VAL A 516 50.31 -46.76 -48.54
N GLY A 517 50.63 -46.30 -49.75
CA GLY A 517 51.77 -46.80 -50.52
C GLY A 517 51.61 -48.30 -50.83
N THR A 518 52.67 -49.07 -50.59
CA THR A 518 52.70 -50.54 -50.77
C THR A 518 52.40 -51.32 -49.48
N LYS A 519 51.92 -50.64 -48.42
CA LYS A 519 51.72 -51.24 -47.09
C LYS A 519 50.55 -52.25 -47.04
N ILE A 520 49.54 -52.07 -47.90
CA ILE A 520 48.47 -53.05 -48.10
C ILE A 520 48.80 -53.87 -49.36
N ASN A 521 49.20 -55.12 -49.19
CA ASN A 521 49.72 -55.99 -50.26
C ASN A 521 49.20 -57.45 -50.24
N LYS A 522 48.41 -57.84 -49.24
CA LYS A 522 47.85 -59.20 -49.15
C LYS A 522 46.46 -59.19 -48.51
N ALA A 523 45.55 -59.99 -49.04
CA ALA A 523 44.14 -60.01 -48.62
C ALA A 523 43.93 -60.44 -47.14
N SER A 524 44.92 -61.11 -46.55
CA SER A 524 44.89 -61.54 -45.15
C SER A 524 45.24 -60.43 -44.14
N GLN A 525 45.63 -59.22 -44.58
CA GLN A 525 45.96 -58.13 -43.66
C GLN A 525 44.74 -57.62 -42.91
N ASN A 526 44.97 -57.22 -41.66
CA ASN A 526 43.95 -56.56 -40.85
C ASN A 526 44.15 -55.06 -40.93
N ALA A 527 43.33 -54.37 -41.73
CA ALA A 527 43.45 -52.93 -41.93
C ALA A 527 42.14 -52.20 -41.58
N TRP A 528 42.26 -51.02 -40.98
CA TRP A 528 41.14 -50.19 -40.52
C TRP A 528 41.35 -48.73 -40.90
N VAL A 529 40.28 -48.04 -41.26
CA VAL A 529 40.26 -46.57 -41.25
C VAL A 529 39.61 -46.14 -39.94
N ILE A 530 40.22 -45.18 -39.25
CA ILE A 530 39.79 -44.66 -37.97
C ILE A 530 39.48 -43.19 -38.12
N GLY A 531 38.30 -42.76 -37.68
CA GLY A 531 37.86 -41.37 -37.66
C GLY A 531 38.01 -40.77 -36.26
N TYR A 532 38.47 -39.53 -36.21
CA TYR A 532 38.68 -38.78 -34.97
C TYR A 532 37.92 -37.45 -34.99
N ASP A 533 37.47 -37.03 -33.81
CA ASP A 533 36.94 -35.68 -33.60
C ASP A 533 38.05 -34.60 -33.62
N GLN A 534 37.67 -33.34 -33.42
CA GLN A 534 38.61 -32.22 -33.39
C GLN A 534 39.60 -32.29 -32.22
N SER A 535 39.25 -32.94 -31.10
CA SER A 535 40.15 -33.17 -29.96
C SER A 535 41.18 -34.27 -30.22
N GLY A 536 40.96 -35.06 -31.28
CA GLY A 536 41.79 -36.20 -31.64
C GLY A 536 41.38 -37.51 -30.97
N THR A 537 40.18 -37.59 -30.41
CA THR A 537 39.60 -38.81 -29.82
C THR A 537 38.98 -39.67 -30.92
N GLU A 538 39.18 -41.00 -30.86
CA GLU A 538 38.56 -41.93 -31.81
C GLU A 538 37.04 -41.94 -31.62
N VAL A 539 36.30 -41.65 -32.67
CA VAL A 539 34.82 -41.61 -32.65
C VAL A 539 34.19 -42.75 -33.44
N THR A 540 34.91 -43.30 -34.42
CA THR A 540 34.46 -44.43 -35.23
C THR A 540 35.63 -45.09 -35.94
N ARG A 541 35.48 -46.37 -36.30
CA ARG A 541 36.42 -47.07 -37.19
C ARG A 541 35.69 -48.04 -38.09
N SER A 542 36.25 -48.25 -39.28
CA SER A 542 35.70 -49.14 -40.30
C SER A 542 36.78 -50.00 -40.89
N LYS A 543 36.50 -51.29 -41.02
CA LYS A 543 37.46 -52.26 -41.58
C LYS A 543 37.65 -52.02 -43.07
N ILE A 544 38.90 -52.00 -43.51
CA ILE A 544 39.24 -52.01 -44.93
C ILE A 544 39.06 -53.45 -45.42
N LYS A 545 38.08 -53.67 -46.30
CA LYS A 545 37.91 -54.95 -46.97
C LYS A 545 38.89 -55.02 -48.14
N ILE A 546 39.88 -55.89 -48.01
CA ILE A 546 40.92 -56.14 -49.00
C ILE A 546 40.47 -57.33 -49.86
N LEU A 547 40.44 -57.15 -51.17
CA LEU A 547 40.04 -58.16 -52.16
C LEU A 547 41.22 -58.55 -53.07
#